data_AF-A0AAW3MTE3-F1
#
_entry.id   AF-A0AAW3MTE3-F1
#
_cell.length_a   1.000
_cell.length_b   1.000
_cell.length_c   1.000
_cell.angle_alpha   90.00
_cell.angle_beta   90.00
_cell.angle_gamma   90.00
#
_symmetry.space_group_name_H-M   'P 1'
#
loop_
_entity.id
_entity.type
_entity.pdbx_description
1 polymer ?
#
loop_
_entity_poly.entity_id
_entity_poly.type
_entity_poly.pdbx_seq_one_letter_code
_entity_poly.pdbx_strand_id
1 'polypeptide(L)'
;MSKQITPQDMATIVTQLLTNPESVGELDTDGKFKSFFTDIAQVVCNHCGGEVRREADFLDDVCYVGIHGNDSLPEDGGIWKNYDKEGEL
;
A
#
# COMPACT_ATOMS: atom_id res chain seq x y z
N MET A 1 13.60 -16.40 -21.36
CA MET A 1 13.53 -17.15 -20.08
C MET A 1 12.85 -16.26 -19.05
N SER A 2 11.78 -16.73 -18.41
CA SER A 2 11.17 -16.03 -17.29
C SER A 2 11.92 -16.38 -16.01
N LYS A 3 12.24 -15.37 -15.20
CA LYS A 3 12.65 -15.60 -13.81
C LYS A 3 11.38 -15.75 -12.97
N GLN A 4 11.37 -16.74 -12.08
CA GLN A 4 10.37 -16.86 -11.03
C GLN A 4 10.93 -16.23 -9.74
N ILE A 5 10.07 -15.56 -8.98
CA ILE A 5 10.41 -15.01 -7.67
C ILE A 5 9.46 -15.60 -6.62
N THR A 6 9.93 -15.73 -5.39
CA THR A 6 9.14 -16.25 -4.27
C THR A 6 8.30 -15.15 -3.62
N PRO A 7 7.29 -15.49 -2.79
CA PRO A 7 6.58 -14.50 -1.98
C PRO A 7 7.51 -13.68 -1.08
N GLN A 8 8.57 -14.29 -0.56
CA GLN A 8 9.58 -13.63 0.27
C GLN A 8 10.35 -12.56 -0.53
N ASP A 9 10.73 -12.89 -1.76
CA ASP A 9 11.41 -11.96 -2.66
C ASP A 9 10.49 -10.77 -2.98
N MET A 10 9.22 -11.04 -3.29
CA MET A 10 8.23 -9.98 -3.56
C MET A 10 8.04 -9.06 -2.35
N ALA A 11 7.85 -9.61 -1.15
CA ALA A 11 7.71 -8.83 0.07
C ALA A 11 8.93 -7.94 0.33
N THR A 12 10.13 -8.47 0.09
CA THR A 12 11.39 -7.72 0.22
C THR A 12 11.44 -6.54 -0.74
N ILE A 13 11.11 -6.77 -2.02
CA ILE A 13 11.11 -5.73 -3.05
C ILE A 13 10.10 -4.62 -2.72
N VAL A 14 8.85 -4.98 -2.40
CA VAL A 14 7.79 -4.01 -2.08
C VAL A 14 8.15 -3.20 -0.83
N THR A 15 8.71 -3.85 0.20
CA THR A 15 9.17 -3.16 1.42
C THR A 15 10.26 -2.15 1.09
N GLN A 16 11.27 -2.54 0.30
CA GLN A 16 12.35 -1.63 -0.08
C GLN A 16 11.84 -0.43 -0.88
N LEU A 17 10.94 -0.67 -1.84
CA LEU A 17 10.33 0.39 -2.65
C LEU A 17 9.47 1.36 -1.82
N LEU A 18 8.74 0.86 -0.81
CA LEU A 18 7.89 1.71 0.05
C LEU A 18 8.65 2.44 1.16
N THR A 19 9.78 1.92 1.62
CA THR A 19 10.48 2.45 2.81
C THR A 19 11.84 3.08 2.52
N ASN A 20 12.45 2.78 1.38
CA ASN A 20 13.72 3.35 0.95
C ASN A 20 13.79 3.51 -0.59
N PRO A 21 12.85 4.23 -1.21
CA PRO A 21 12.75 4.36 -2.67
C PRO A 21 14.02 4.94 -3.32
N GLU A 22 14.71 5.86 -2.63
CA GLU A 22 15.95 6.47 -3.12
C GLU A 22 17.09 5.47 -3.32
N SER A 23 17.14 4.40 -2.52
CA SER A 23 18.17 3.35 -2.67
C SER A 23 18.02 2.52 -3.94
N VAL A 24 16.83 2.51 -4.54
CA VAL A 24 16.51 1.74 -5.75
C VAL A 24 16.60 2.64 -6.99
N GLY A 25 16.22 3.92 -6.87
CA GLY A 25 16.23 4.89 -7.97
C GLY A 25 15.14 4.67 -9.03
N GLU A 26 14.28 3.65 -8.89
CA GLU A 26 13.18 3.36 -9.82
C GLU A 26 11.94 4.23 -9.55
N LEU A 27 11.77 4.68 -8.31
CA LEU A 27 10.71 5.58 -7.84
C LEU A 27 11.25 6.97 -7.50
N ASP A 28 12.14 7.48 -8.35
CA ASP A 28 12.92 8.72 -8.19
C ASP A 28 12.14 10.03 -8.23
N THR A 29 10.81 9.96 -8.36
CA THR A 29 9.93 11.13 -8.34
C THR A 29 8.73 10.85 -7.46
N ASP A 30 8.26 11.89 -6.78
CA ASP A 30 7.06 11.83 -5.92
C ASP A 30 5.86 11.23 -6.66
N GLY A 31 5.65 11.59 -7.93
CA GLY A 31 4.56 11.06 -8.73
C GLY A 31 4.62 9.54 -8.94
N LYS A 32 5.82 9.00 -9.23
CA LYS A 32 6.01 7.54 -9.38
C LYS A 32 5.82 6.82 -8.05
N PHE A 33 6.39 7.37 -6.97
CA PHE A 33 6.25 6.80 -5.64
C PHE A 33 4.78 6.76 -5.19
N LYS A 34 4.06 7.88 -5.34
CA LYS A 34 2.63 7.99 -5.02
C LYS A 34 1.77 7.01 -5.82
N SER A 35 2.02 6.88 -7.13
CA SER A 35 1.32 5.91 -7.97
C SER A 35 1.57 4.48 -7.50
N PHE A 36 2.84 4.11 -7.26
CA PHE A 36 3.19 2.78 -6.78
C PHE A 36 2.55 2.46 -5.43
N PHE A 37 2.60 3.40 -4.48
CA PHE A 37 1.99 3.20 -3.16
C PHE A 37 0.47 3.02 -3.26
N THR A 38 -0.20 3.83 -4.09
CA THR A 38 -1.64 3.71 -4.35
C THR A 38 -1.98 2.33 -4.95
N ASP A 39 -1.20 1.87 -5.92
CA ASP A 39 -1.43 0.57 -6.58
C ASP A 39 -1.27 -0.60 -5.59
N ILE A 40 -0.25 -0.56 -4.73
CA ILE A 40 -0.06 -1.58 -3.69
C ILE A 40 -1.23 -1.56 -2.70
N ALA A 41 -1.68 -0.38 -2.25
CA ALA A 41 -2.85 -0.27 -1.39
C ALA A 41 -4.11 -0.85 -2.04
N GLN A 42 -4.31 -0.59 -3.34
CA GLN A 42 -5.44 -1.12 -4.10
C GLN A 42 -5.38 -2.66 -4.21
N VAL A 43 -4.21 -3.25 -4.45
CA VAL A 43 -4.04 -4.72 -4.47
C VAL A 43 -4.47 -5.31 -3.13
N VAL A 44 -4.03 -4.73 -2.02
CA VAL A 44 -4.40 -5.22 -0.69
C VAL A 44 -5.91 -5.08 -0.46
N CYS A 45 -6.50 -3.92 -0.78
CA CYS A 45 -7.94 -3.69 -0.69
C CYS A 45 -8.75 -4.72 -1.47
N ASN A 46 -8.34 -5.02 -2.71
CA ASN A 46 -9.02 -5.98 -3.59
C ASN A 46 -9.06 -7.41 -3.02
N HIS A 47 -8.10 -7.78 -2.18
CA HIS A 47 -7.96 -9.14 -1.66
C HIS A 47 -8.31 -9.29 -0.18
N CYS A 48 -8.27 -8.21 0.59
CA CYS A 48 -8.45 -8.22 2.04
C CYS A 48 -9.65 -7.40 2.52
N GLY A 49 -10.45 -6.88 1.60
CA GLY A 49 -11.54 -5.95 1.89
C GLY A 49 -11.02 -4.52 1.99
N GLY A 50 -11.89 -3.57 1.64
CA GLY A 50 -11.61 -2.15 1.58
C GLY A 50 -11.51 -1.58 0.17
N GLU A 51 -11.32 -0.27 0.09
CA GLU A 51 -11.27 0.52 -1.14
C GLU A 51 -10.38 1.74 -0.96
N VAL A 52 -9.59 2.06 -1.98
CA VAL A 52 -8.82 3.32 -2.02
C VAL A 52 -9.78 4.46 -2.35
N ARG A 53 -9.89 5.41 -1.42
CA ARG A 53 -10.79 6.58 -1.52
C ARG A 53 -10.05 7.86 -1.79
N ARG A 54 -8.78 7.92 -1.40
CA ARG A 54 -7.85 9.00 -1.73
C ARG A 54 -6.53 8.38 -2.17
N GLU A 55 -6.10 8.74 -3.36
CA GLU A 55 -4.78 8.38 -3.87
C GLU A 55 -3.69 8.88 -2.90
N ALA A 56 -2.54 8.22 -2.95
CA ALA A 56 -1.43 8.57 -2.09
C ALA A 56 -1.01 10.03 -2.32
N ASP A 57 -0.85 10.81 -1.25
CA ASP A 57 -0.29 12.16 -1.32
C ASP A 57 0.57 12.50 -0.11
N PHE A 58 1.46 13.47 -0.26
CA PHE A 58 2.30 13.94 0.82
C PHE A 58 1.55 14.94 1.70
N LEU A 59 1.54 14.67 3.00
CA LEU A 59 1.19 15.62 4.04
C LEU A 59 2.45 15.84 4.87
N ASP A 60 3.05 17.03 4.73
CA ASP A 60 4.41 17.33 5.18
C ASP A 60 5.41 16.32 4.58
N ASP A 61 6.16 15.59 5.42
CA ASP A 61 7.20 14.65 5.00
C ASP A 61 6.71 13.19 4.91
N VAL A 62 5.40 12.94 5.11
CA VAL A 62 4.83 11.59 5.14
C VAL A 62 3.80 11.43 4.02
N CYS A 63 3.94 10.36 3.26
CA CYS A 63 2.97 10.00 2.23
C CYS A 63 1.86 9.12 2.82
N TYR A 64 0.61 9.50 2.58
CA TYR A 64 -0.58 8.79 3.07
C TYR A 64 -1.49 8.39 1.92
N VAL A 65 -2.06 7.20 1.99
CA VAL A 65 -3.15 6.73 1.13
C VAL A 65 -4.42 6.57 1.97
N GLY A 66 -5.55 7.06 1.47
CA GLY A 66 -6.83 6.99 2.18
C GLY A 66 -7.60 5.74 1.81
N ILE A 67 -7.88 4.88 2.79
CA ILE A 67 -8.60 3.61 2.62
C ILE A 67 -9.87 3.63 3.48
N HIS A 68 -10.97 3.09 2.95
CA HIS A 68 -12.17 2.75 3.73
C HIS A 68 -12.47 1.26 3.60
N GLY A 69 -13.19 0.69 4.57
CA GLY A 69 -13.76 -0.63 4.51
C GLY A 69 -14.85 -0.73 3.43
N ASN A 70 -15.06 -1.94 2.94
CA ASN A 70 -16.18 -2.25 2.04
C ASN A 70 -16.88 -3.53 2.52
N ASP A 71 -17.91 -3.97 1.78
CA ASP A 71 -18.70 -5.16 2.14
C ASP A 71 -17.89 -6.47 2.21
N SER A 72 -16.66 -6.49 1.68
CA SER A 72 -15.75 -7.63 1.75
C SER A 72 -14.82 -7.60 2.98
N LEU A 73 -14.88 -6.53 3.78
CA LEU A 73 -14.10 -6.39 4.99
C LEU A 73 -14.64 -7.35 6.08
N PRO A 74 -13.77 -8.15 6.73
CA PRO A 74 -14.19 -8.98 7.85
C PRO A 74 -14.77 -8.14 9.01
N GLU A 75 -15.72 -8.71 9.76
CA GLU A 75 -16.39 -8.02 10.89
C GLU A 75 -15.41 -7.53 11.97
N ASP A 76 -14.25 -8.18 12.11
CA ASP A 76 -13.21 -7.77 13.07
C ASP A 76 -12.24 -6.71 12.51
N GLY A 77 -12.51 -6.17 11.32
CA GLY A 77 -11.65 -5.22 10.59
C GLY A 77 -10.49 -5.86 9.83
N GLY A 78 -10.36 -7.20 9.85
CA GLY A 78 -9.37 -7.94 9.07
C GLY A 78 -7.92 -7.52 9.33
N ILE A 79 -7.15 -7.33 8.25
CA ILE A 79 -5.75 -6.88 8.35
C ILE A 79 -5.63 -5.41 8.78
N TRP A 80 -6.70 -4.62 8.59
CA TRP A 80 -6.69 -3.17 8.78
C TRP A 80 -6.94 -2.77 10.23
N LYS A 81 -7.53 -3.65 11.05
CA LYS A 81 -7.92 -3.39 12.44
C LYS A 81 -6.83 -2.81 13.35
N ASN A 82 -5.56 -3.11 13.09
CA ASN A 82 -4.44 -2.62 13.88
C ASN A 82 -3.88 -1.28 13.37
N TYR A 83 -4.34 -0.84 12.20
CA TYR A 83 -3.96 0.40 11.53
C TYR A 83 -5.09 1.44 11.57
N ASP A 84 -6.32 1.00 11.86
CA ASP A 84 -7.46 1.85 12.18
C ASP A 84 -7.46 2.30 13.64
N LYS A 85 -6.74 3.37 13.95
CA LYS A 85 -6.68 3.86 15.34
C LYS A 85 -7.94 4.61 15.75
N GLU A 86 -8.73 5.09 14.80
CA GLU A 86 -9.86 5.99 15.03
C GLU A 86 -11.21 5.29 14.84
N GLY A 87 -11.23 4.08 14.24
CA GLY A 87 -12.46 3.31 14.03
C GLY A 87 -13.27 3.82 12.84
N GLU A 88 -12.62 4.53 11.90
CA GLU A 88 -13.27 5.15 10.75
C GLU A 88 -13.16 4.30 9.47
N LEU A 89 -12.55 3.10 9.53
CA LEU A 89 -12.56 2.15 8.41
C LEU A 89 -13.95 1.55 8.16
#